data_AF-A0A3M7GEV5-F1
#
_entry.id   AF-A0A3M7GEV5-F1
#
_cell.length_a   1.000
_cell.length_b   1.000
_cell.length_c   1.000
_cell.angle_alpha   90.00
_cell.angle_beta   90.00
_cell.angle_gamma   90.00
#
_symmetry.space_group_name_H-M   'P 1'
#
loop_
_entity.id
_entity.type
_entity.pdbx_description
1 polymer ?
#
loop_
_entity_poly.entity_id
_entity_poly.type
_entity_poly.pdbx_seq_one_letter_code
_entity_poly.pdbx_strand_id
1 'polypeptide(L)'
;MSHMKLSIPTLLVALLAATEVTAKTNRDICWGKNSNVVQAIDAFCSKGNIVVPSPYAKKGGSARKKAGTRAAKVAVTGSCNPPQWVPQKYCKSQFMGMCARSQKGSFGASAKQFGRNKCQNWSIQTGLMVG
;
A
#
# COMPACT_ATOMS: atom_id res chain seq x y z
N MET A 1 -9.79 42.88 44.15
CA MET A 1 -9.15 41.55 44.03
C MET A 1 -10.26 40.54 43.83
N SER A 2 -10.50 40.10 42.60
CA SER A 2 -11.61 39.19 42.27
C SER A 2 -11.07 37.78 42.09
N HIS A 3 -11.47 36.87 42.97
CA HIS A 3 -11.08 35.46 42.94
C HIS A 3 -11.93 34.70 41.92
N MET A 4 -11.32 34.21 40.85
CA MET A 4 -11.93 33.23 39.94
C MET A 4 -12.10 31.90 40.68
N LYS A 5 -13.35 31.52 40.97
CA LYS A 5 -13.69 30.18 41.49
C LYS A 5 -13.84 29.23 40.30
N LEU A 6 -12.76 28.50 39.98
CA LEU A 6 -12.86 27.34 39.09
C LEU A 6 -13.58 26.21 39.83
N SER A 7 -14.76 25.84 39.37
CA SER A 7 -15.52 24.73 39.92
C SER A 7 -15.02 23.40 39.32
N ILE A 8 -14.90 22.36 40.13
CA ILE A 8 -14.42 21.02 39.76
C ILE A 8 -14.99 20.46 38.42
N PRO A 9 -16.27 20.69 38.04
CA PRO A 9 -16.77 20.23 36.74
C PRO A 9 -16.13 20.91 35.51
N THR A 10 -15.56 22.12 35.63
CA THR A 10 -14.84 22.76 34.52
C THR A 10 -13.48 22.12 34.23
N LEU A 11 -12.88 21.43 35.22
CA LEU A 11 -11.58 20.77 35.07
C LEU A 11 -11.68 19.46 34.29
N LEU A 12 -12.81 18.73 34.37
CA LEU A 12 -13.00 17.46 33.65
C LEU A 12 -13.21 17.64 32.13
N VAL A 13 -13.81 18.75 31.69
CA VAL A 13 -14.04 19.01 30.25
C VAL A 13 -12.73 19.32 29.52
N ALA A 14 -11.72 19.86 30.22
CA ALA A 14 -10.41 20.19 29.63
C ALA A 14 -9.52 18.96 29.36
N LEU A 15 -9.73 17.84 30.06
CA LEU A 15 -8.95 16.60 29.83
C LEU A 15 -9.45 15.77 28.63
N LEU A 16 -10.60 16.12 28.05
CA LEU A 16 -11.10 15.54 26.80
C LEU A 16 -10.62 16.31 25.55
N ALA A 17 -9.58 17.14 25.67
CA ALA A 17 -8.84 17.64 24.51
C ALA A 17 -8.28 16.44 23.74
N ALA A 18 -9.06 15.98 22.78
CA ALA A 18 -8.89 14.76 22.03
C ALA A 18 -7.47 14.72 21.44
N THR A 19 -6.67 13.75 21.88
CA THR A 19 -5.50 13.34 21.13
C THR A 19 -6.00 12.67 19.85
N GLU A 20 -6.12 13.42 18.77
CA GLU A 20 -6.40 12.86 17.45
C GLU A 20 -5.19 12.02 17.01
N VAL A 21 -5.21 10.73 17.33
CA VAL A 21 -4.22 9.79 16.80
C VAL A 21 -4.55 9.54 15.33
N THR A 22 -3.93 10.30 14.43
CA THR A 22 -4.05 10.03 12.99
C THR A 22 -3.34 8.72 12.67
N ALA A 23 -4.10 7.66 12.40
CA ALA A 23 -3.53 6.39 11.96
C ALA A 23 -2.81 6.58 10.60
N LYS A 24 -1.53 6.20 10.52
CA LYS A 24 -0.77 6.26 9.27
C LYS A 24 -1.46 5.40 8.20
N THR A 25 -1.57 5.93 6.99
CA THR A 25 -2.17 5.17 5.89
C THR A 25 -1.25 4.03 5.44
N ASN A 26 -1.80 3.00 4.78
CA ASN A 26 -0.99 1.96 4.16
C ASN A 26 0.05 2.53 3.17
N ARG A 27 -0.29 3.64 2.51
CA ARG A 27 0.63 4.34 1.61
C ARG A 27 1.81 4.91 2.37
N ASP A 28 1.58 5.58 3.50
CA ASP A 28 2.64 6.19 4.31
C ASP A 28 3.57 5.13 4.92
N ILE A 29 2.99 4.04 5.42
CA ILE A 29 3.76 2.89 5.93
C ILE A 29 4.60 2.26 4.82
N CYS A 30 4.01 2.05 3.64
CA CYS A 30 4.72 1.49 2.49
C CYS A 30 5.84 2.43 2.02
N TRP A 31 5.58 3.73 1.96
CA TRP A 31 6.57 4.75 1.60
C TRP A 31 7.78 4.72 2.53
N GLY A 32 7.55 4.60 3.85
CA GLY A 32 8.61 4.47 4.85
C GLY A 32 9.42 3.18 4.73
N LYS A 33 8.83 2.09 4.23
CA LYS A 33 9.55 0.82 3.96
C LYS A 33 10.38 0.89 2.70
N ASN A 34 9.78 1.34 1.60
CA ASN A 34 10.41 1.45 0.29
C ASN A 34 9.58 2.32 -0.66
N SER A 35 9.99 3.58 -0.84
CA SER A 35 9.32 4.51 -1.75
C SER A 35 9.28 4.05 -3.22
N ASN A 36 10.20 3.19 -3.67
CA ASN A 36 10.14 2.62 -5.02
C ASN A 36 8.96 1.65 -5.19
N VAL A 37 8.52 0.96 -4.12
CA VAL A 37 7.30 0.13 -4.18
C VAL A 37 6.08 1.00 -4.46
N VAL A 38 5.95 2.14 -3.76
CA VAL A 38 4.85 3.09 -4.00
C VAL A 38 4.86 3.61 -5.44
N GLN A 39 6.03 4.00 -5.95
CA GLN A 39 6.17 4.46 -7.34
C GLN A 39 5.82 3.37 -8.37
N ALA A 40 6.27 2.12 -8.14
CA ALA A 40 5.94 1.00 -9.01
C ALA A 40 4.43 0.70 -9.01
N ILE A 41 3.77 0.81 -7.86
CA ILE A 41 2.31 0.66 -7.72
C ILE A 41 1.58 1.79 -8.45
N ASP A 42 1.97 3.05 -8.21
CA ASP A 42 1.34 4.20 -8.85
C ASP A 42 1.46 4.13 -10.37
N ALA A 43 2.64 3.71 -10.88
CA ALA A 43 2.84 3.50 -12.32
C ALA A 43 1.98 2.35 -12.87
N PHE A 44 1.96 1.18 -12.23
CA PHE A 44 1.19 0.02 -12.69
C PHE A 44 -0.33 0.28 -12.62
N CYS A 45 -0.80 0.79 -11.48
CA CYS A 45 -2.21 1.06 -11.23
C CYS A 45 -2.70 2.38 -11.83
N SER A 46 -1.88 3.09 -12.63
CA SER A 46 -2.36 4.23 -13.43
C SER A 46 -3.26 3.78 -14.58
N LYS A 47 -3.08 2.54 -15.07
CA LYS A 47 -3.93 1.94 -16.10
C LYS A 47 -5.28 1.48 -15.51
N GLY A 48 -6.38 1.91 -16.13
CA GLY A 48 -7.73 1.59 -15.67
C GLY A 48 -8.28 0.22 -16.11
N ASN A 49 -7.73 -0.37 -17.17
CA ASN A 49 -8.22 -1.61 -17.79
C ASN A 49 -7.22 -2.78 -17.64
N ILE A 50 -6.81 -3.06 -16.40
CA ILE A 50 -5.94 -4.21 -16.09
C ILE A 50 -6.82 -5.47 -16.02
N VAL A 51 -6.56 -6.44 -16.88
CA VAL A 51 -7.25 -7.74 -16.89
C VAL A 51 -6.24 -8.85 -16.65
N VAL A 52 -6.61 -9.87 -15.87
CA VAL A 52 -5.77 -11.03 -15.55
C VAL A 52 -6.44 -12.29 -16.13
N PRO A 53 -5.72 -13.13 -16.90
CA PRO A 53 -4.34 -12.92 -17.38
C PRO A 53 -4.26 -11.84 -18.47
N SER A 54 -3.16 -11.09 -18.52
CA SER A 54 -2.75 -10.29 -19.68
C SER A 54 -1.24 -10.02 -19.68
N PRO A 55 -0.63 -9.72 -20.84
CA PRO A 55 0.77 -9.31 -20.91
C PRO A 55 1.08 -8.08 -20.05
N TYR A 56 0.15 -7.11 -19.97
CA TYR A 56 0.31 -5.92 -19.15
C TYR A 56 0.37 -6.28 -17.65
N ALA A 57 -0.58 -7.09 -17.17
CA ALA A 57 -0.63 -7.51 -15.77
C ALA A 57 0.62 -8.29 -15.36
N LYS A 58 1.12 -9.18 -16.25
CA LYS A 58 2.36 -9.95 -16.06
C LYS A 58 3.61 -9.08 -16.06
N LYS A 59 3.71 -8.10 -16.98
CA LYS A 59 4.85 -7.17 -17.06
C LYS A 59 4.96 -6.34 -15.79
N GLY A 60 3.82 -5.82 -15.32
CA GLY A 60 3.76 -5.05 -14.08
C GLY A 60 4.36 -3.65 -14.19
N GLY A 61 4.53 -3.00 -13.04
CA GLY A 61 5.25 -1.73 -12.91
C GLY A 61 6.56 -1.90 -12.15
N SER A 62 7.53 -1.01 -12.39
CA SER A 62 8.83 -1.04 -11.71
C SER A 62 9.37 0.36 -11.43
N ALA A 63 10.23 0.47 -10.42
CA ALA A 63 10.93 1.70 -10.07
C ALA A 63 12.32 1.41 -9.52
N ARG A 64 13.33 2.19 -9.94
CA ARG A 64 14.75 2.02 -9.60
C ARG A 64 15.46 3.33 -9.24
N LYS A 65 14.72 4.45 -9.15
CA LYS A 65 15.27 5.81 -9.35
C LYS A 65 16.00 6.43 -8.14
N LYS A 66 15.92 5.86 -6.94
CA LYS A 66 16.43 6.54 -5.72
C LYS A 66 17.64 5.83 -5.11
N ALA A 67 18.76 6.55 -5.01
CA ALA A 67 19.97 6.08 -4.32
C ALA A 67 19.63 5.65 -2.88
N GLY A 68 20.18 4.52 -2.42
CA GLY A 68 19.90 3.95 -1.10
C GLY A 68 18.54 3.25 -0.95
N THR A 69 17.65 3.30 -1.94
CA THR A 69 16.35 2.59 -1.91
C THR A 69 16.37 1.39 -2.85
N ARG A 70 15.97 0.21 -2.37
CA ARG A 70 15.90 -1.00 -3.20
C ARG A 70 14.96 -0.81 -4.38
N ALA A 71 15.37 -1.25 -5.57
CA ALA A 71 14.48 -1.32 -6.71
C ALA A 71 13.21 -2.10 -6.35
N ALA A 72 12.10 -1.79 -7.01
CA ALA A 72 10.81 -2.44 -6.78
C ALA A 72 10.13 -2.80 -8.10
N LYS A 73 9.36 -3.90 -8.07
CA LYS A 73 8.53 -4.40 -9.18
C LYS A 73 7.26 -4.97 -8.58
N VAL A 74 6.13 -4.61 -9.18
CA VAL A 74 4.82 -5.14 -8.83
C VAL A 74 4.19 -5.77 -10.04
N ALA A 75 3.54 -6.92 -9.89
CA ALA A 75 2.88 -7.59 -10.99
C ALA A 75 1.65 -8.37 -10.51
N VAL A 76 0.73 -8.63 -11.42
CA VAL A 76 -0.41 -9.53 -11.20
C VAL A 76 -0.39 -10.60 -12.28
N THR A 77 -0.09 -11.83 -11.90
CA THR A 77 -0.15 -13.01 -12.78
C THR A 77 -1.36 -13.86 -12.40
N GLY A 78 -1.58 -14.97 -13.10
CA GLY A 78 -2.70 -15.86 -12.81
C GLY A 78 -3.20 -16.57 -14.05
N SER A 79 -4.08 -17.55 -13.84
CA SER A 79 -4.74 -18.36 -14.87
C SER A 79 -6.27 -18.20 -14.81
N CYS A 80 -6.74 -17.01 -14.47
CA CYS A 80 -8.17 -16.72 -14.31
C CYS A 80 -8.96 -17.06 -15.58
N ASN A 81 -9.98 -17.92 -15.42
CA ASN A 81 -10.95 -18.26 -16.45
C ASN A 81 -12.38 -18.14 -15.85
N PRO A 82 -13.24 -17.24 -16.34
CA PRO A 82 -12.95 -16.22 -17.36
C PRO A 82 -11.92 -15.18 -16.86
N PRO A 83 -11.28 -14.41 -17.78
CA PRO A 83 -10.40 -13.31 -17.41
C PRO A 83 -11.07 -12.33 -16.45
N GLN A 84 -10.33 -11.83 -15.47
CA GLN A 84 -10.85 -10.98 -14.41
C GLN A 84 -10.24 -9.59 -14.47
N TRP A 85 -11.10 -8.58 -14.51
CA TRP A 85 -10.69 -7.18 -14.37
C TRP A 85 -10.21 -6.89 -12.95
N VAL A 86 -9.19 -6.05 -12.85
CA VAL A 86 -8.65 -5.50 -11.61
C VAL A 86 -9.06 -4.02 -11.54
N PRO A 87 -10.07 -3.66 -10.74
CA PRO A 87 -10.47 -2.26 -10.64
C PRO A 87 -9.36 -1.41 -10.02
N GLN A 88 -9.18 -0.19 -10.52
CA GLN A 88 -8.06 0.69 -10.14
C GLN A 88 -7.98 0.96 -8.64
N LYS A 89 -9.13 1.16 -7.97
CA LYS A 89 -9.22 1.30 -6.51
C LYS A 89 -8.61 0.11 -5.77
N TYR A 90 -8.93 -1.11 -6.20
CA TYR A 90 -8.39 -2.33 -5.60
C TYR A 90 -6.93 -2.57 -5.99
N CYS A 91 -6.52 -2.17 -7.21
CA CYS A 91 -5.10 -2.21 -7.60
C CYS A 91 -4.24 -1.48 -6.57
N LYS A 92 -4.56 -0.21 -6.29
CA LYS A 92 -3.79 0.59 -5.31
C LYS A 92 -3.95 0.05 -3.90
N SER A 93 -5.18 -0.17 -3.42
CA SER A 93 -5.41 -0.52 -2.02
C SER A 93 -4.83 -1.89 -1.64
N GLN A 94 -4.90 -2.90 -2.54
CA GLN A 94 -4.35 -4.23 -2.27
C GLN A 94 -2.83 -4.20 -2.24
N PHE A 95 -2.16 -3.60 -3.23
CA PHE A 95 -0.69 -3.54 -3.22
C PHE A 95 -0.15 -2.71 -2.06
N MET A 96 -0.73 -1.55 -1.77
CA MET A 96 -0.32 -0.75 -0.60
C MET A 96 -0.53 -1.53 0.69
N GLY A 97 -1.66 -2.24 0.80
CA GLY A 97 -1.96 -3.09 1.95
C GLY A 97 -1.02 -4.28 2.11
N MET A 98 -0.54 -4.88 1.01
CA MET A 98 0.47 -5.93 1.01
C MET A 98 1.83 -5.39 1.48
N CYS A 99 2.27 -4.25 0.94
CA CYS A 99 3.52 -3.60 1.31
C CYS A 99 3.54 -3.16 2.78
N ALA A 100 2.47 -2.50 3.24
CA ALA A 100 2.37 -2.01 4.61
C ALA A 100 2.45 -3.14 5.64
N ARG A 101 1.83 -4.29 5.33
CA ARG A 101 1.78 -5.47 6.21
C ARG A 101 2.92 -6.46 5.96
N SER A 102 3.87 -6.14 5.08
CA SER A 102 5.01 -7.01 4.82
C SER A 102 5.88 -7.15 6.08
N GLN A 103 6.62 -8.26 6.19
CA GLN A 103 7.54 -8.47 7.29
C GLN A 103 8.58 -7.33 7.41
N LYS A 104 9.04 -7.06 8.63
CA LYS A 104 10.13 -6.12 8.88
C LYS A 104 11.38 -6.61 8.14
N GLY A 105 12.12 -5.69 7.50
CA GLY A 105 13.29 -6.05 6.70
C GLY A 105 13.00 -6.61 5.30
N SER A 106 11.73 -6.80 4.91
CA SER A 106 11.38 -7.21 3.54
C SER A 106 11.31 -6.03 2.56
N PHE A 107 11.41 -4.78 3.05
CA PHE A 107 11.32 -3.56 2.24
C PHE A 107 10.03 -3.47 1.40
N GLY A 108 8.94 -4.08 1.87
CA GLY A 108 7.65 -4.12 1.17
C GLY A 108 7.46 -5.35 0.29
N ALA A 109 8.48 -6.19 0.11
CA ALA A 109 8.37 -7.44 -0.63
C ALA A 109 7.31 -8.35 0.01
N SER A 110 6.42 -8.89 -0.83
CA SER A 110 5.26 -9.68 -0.41
C SER A 110 4.60 -10.37 -1.61
N ALA A 111 3.85 -11.43 -1.36
CA ALA A 111 3.01 -12.09 -2.36
C ALA A 111 1.65 -12.45 -1.74
N LYS A 112 0.57 -12.36 -2.52
CA LYS A 112 -0.77 -12.69 -2.07
C LYS A 112 -1.68 -13.07 -3.23
N GLN A 113 -2.72 -13.85 -2.94
CA GLN A 113 -3.74 -14.23 -3.92
C GLN A 113 -5.02 -13.43 -3.72
N PHE A 114 -5.59 -12.96 -4.81
CA PHE A 114 -6.87 -12.25 -4.87
C PHE A 114 -7.68 -12.69 -6.10
N GLY A 115 -8.79 -11.99 -6.37
CA GLY A 115 -9.71 -12.35 -7.43
C GLY A 115 -10.63 -13.50 -7.03
N ARG A 116 -11.65 -13.73 -7.87
CA ARG A 116 -12.58 -14.85 -7.68
C ARG A 116 -11.82 -16.16 -7.82
N ASN A 117 -12.04 -17.07 -6.87
CA ASN A 117 -11.32 -18.35 -6.73
C ASN A 117 -9.80 -18.21 -6.55
N LYS A 118 -9.33 -17.05 -6.03
CA LYS A 118 -7.89 -16.78 -5.78
C LYS A 118 -7.01 -16.92 -7.03
N CYS A 119 -7.58 -16.75 -8.23
CA CYS A 119 -6.87 -17.00 -9.47
C CYS A 119 -5.81 -15.94 -9.81
N GLN A 120 -5.82 -14.77 -9.15
CA GLN A 120 -4.85 -13.71 -9.36
C GLN A 120 -3.72 -13.81 -8.33
N ASN A 121 -2.48 -13.95 -8.79
CA ASN A 121 -1.28 -13.95 -7.97
C ASN A 121 -0.62 -12.57 -8.03
N TRP A 122 -0.63 -11.85 -6.91
CA TRP A 122 -0.09 -10.50 -6.78
C TRP A 122 1.27 -10.57 -6.11
N SER A 123 2.27 -9.88 -6.66
CA SER A 123 3.63 -9.88 -6.12
C SER A 123 4.23 -8.47 -6.04
N ILE A 124 5.01 -8.27 -4.98
CA ILE A 124 5.91 -7.14 -4.79
C ILE A 124 7.30 -7.74 -4.60
N GLN A 125 8.20 -7.45 -5.52
CA GLN A 125 9.61 -7.83 -5.44
C GLN A 125 10.44 -6.58 -5.14
N THR A 126 11.50 -6.73 -4.36
CA THR A 126 12.44 -5.65 -4.07
C THR A 126 13.88 -6.12 -4.06
N GLY A 127 14.82 -5.29 -4.51
CA GLY A 127 16.26 -5.61 -4.52
C GLY A 127 16.83 -5.77 -5.93
N LEU A 128 17.77 -6.71 -6.11
CA LEU A 128 18.39 -7.00 -7.41
C LEU A 128 17.35 -7.55 -8.38
N MET A 129 16.93 -6.70 -9.32
CA MET A 129 15.98 -7.06 -10.36
C MET A 129 16.73 -7.42 -11.62
N VAL A 130 17.05 -8.71 -11.74
CA VAL A 130 17.51 -9.28 -13.01
C VAL A 130 16.35 -9.14 -13.99
N GLY A 131 16.59 -8.43 -15.09
CA GLY A 131 15.60 -8.08 -16.10
C GLY A 131 15.08 -9.30 -16.84
#